data_AF-L5MED9-F1
#
_entry.id   AF-L5MED9-F1
#
_cell.length_a   1.000
_cell.length_b   1.000
_cell.length_c   1.000
_cell.angle_alpha   90.00
_cell.angle_beta   90.00
_cell.angle_gamma   90.00
#
_symmetry.space_group_name_H-M   'P 1'
#
loop_
_entity.id
_entity.type
_entity.pdbx_description
1 polymer ?
#
loop_
_entity_poly.entity_id
_entity_poly.type
_entity_poly.pdbx_seq_one_letter_code
_entity_poly.pdbx_strand_id
1 'polypeptide(L)'
;MHIIVLFFSFYILGMVLGLIDVSLITFQKGIGLKTIENIVLSSSYDISSCLAVVFIAYYGRKGNILKWITVSSFLVGFGSLLFAFPYFHGENYQLDIETEDTCIIARNRTGCTSSSSSLSNFLYVFILGQLLLGAGGTPLYTLGTAFLDDSVPTHKSSLYIGAVLIPGAALGQILGGVIVSKLRMTCKSTMKFALLTSLIALVLSFVFVYANCENEPFAGVSQSYNGTGHMGNLTTPCNANCNCMRSHYYPVCGRDGVQYFSPCFAGCKSSVSVKHSEQEEVAAVPEANFQEASSAVGIMLVAPVCQCLACSPEIGPAGLLRE
;
A
#
# COMPACT_ATOMS: atom_id res chain seq x y z
N MET A 1 1.41 -16.09 7.68
CA MET A 1 -0.05 -15.94 7.44
C MET A 1 -0.39 -14.57 6.84
N HIS A 2 0.02 -13.45 7.46
CA HIS A 2 -0.33 -12.09 6.99
C HIS A 2 0.11 -11.77 5.55
N ILE A 3 1.30 -12.22 5.13
CA ILE A 3 1.80 -12.03 3.75
C ILE A 3 0.87 -12.66 2.71
N ILE A 4 0.33 -13.86 2.99
CA ILE A 4 -0.59 -14.55 2.09
C ILE A 4 -1.92 -13.79 1.98
N VAL A 5 -2.44 -13.31 3.11
CA VAL A 5 -3.68 -12.50 3.13
C VAL A 5 -3.47 -11.19 2.37
N LEU A 6 -2.31 -10.55 2.52
CA LEU A 6 -1.96 -9.35 1.75
C LEU A 6 -1.87 -9.62 0.25
N PHE A 7 -1.24 -10.72 -0.16
CA PHE A 7 -1.21 -11.14 -1.56
C PHE A 7 -2.62 -11.24 -2.15
N PHE A 8 -3.53 -11.96 -1.48
CA PHE A 8 -4.91 -12.08 -1.94
C PHE A 8 -5.67 -10.74 -1.89
N SER A 9 -5.38 -9.88 -0.92
CA SER A 9 -5.98 -8.55 -0.83
C SER A 9 -5.55 -7.66 -2.01
N PHE A 10 -4.26 -7.66 -2.36
CA PHE A 10 -3.76 -6.98 -3.55
C PHE A 10 -4.35 -7.54 -4.84
N TYR A 11 -4.46 -8.87 -4.91
CA TYR A 11 -5.07 -9.54 -6.04
C TYR A 11 -6.53 -9.15 -6.26
N ILE A 12 -7.33 -9.14 -5.19
CA ILE A 12 -8.74 -8.76 -5.28
C ILE A 12 -8.88 -7.26 -5.57
N LEU A 13 -8.05 -6.40 -4.95
CA LEU A 13 -8.04 -4.97 -5.25
C LEU A 13 -7.71 -4.73 -6.73
N GLY A 14 -6.68 -5.39 -7.27
CA GLY A 14 -6.37 -5.34 -8.70
C GLY A 14 -7.55 -5.79 -9.55
N MET A 15 -8.18 -6.91 -9.22
CA MET A 15 -9.36 -7.38 -9.96
C MET A 15 -10.52 -6.38 -9.94
N VAL A 16 -10.83 -5.79 -8.80
CA VAL A 16 -11.88 -4.77 -8.66
C VAL A 16 -11.56 -3.56 -9.53
N LEU A 17 -10.33 -3.04 -9.49
CA LEU A 17 -9.90 -1.92 -10.34
C LEU A 17 -10.04 -2.26 -11.82
N GLY A 18 -9.57 -3.43 -12.26
CA GLY A 18 -9.70 -3.84 -13.67
C GLY A 18 -11.15 -3.96 -14.16
N LEU A 19 -12.07 -4.43 -13.31
CA LEU A 19 -13.51 -4.48 -13.63
C LEU A 19 -14.13 -3.08 -13.75
N ILE A 20 -13.73 -2.18 -12.85
CA ILE A 20 -14.20 -0.80 -12.82
C ILE A 20 -13.66 -0.03 -14.03
N ASP A 21 -12.38 -0.20 -14.38
CA ASP A 21 -11.75 0.46 -15.52
C ASP A 21 -12.42 0.08 -16.85
N VAL A 22 -12.64 -1.22 -17.09
CA VAL A 22 -13.37 -1.65 -18.30
C VAL A 22 -14.77 -1.05 -18.33
N SER A 23 -15.47 -1.04 -17.20
CA SER A 23 -16.83 -0.51 -17.12
C SER A 23 -16.88 1.00 -17.32
N LEU A 24 -15.90 1.74 -16.79
CA LEU A 24 -15.73 3.17 -16.97
C LEU A 24 -15.45 3.50 -18.43
N ILE A 25 -14.55 2.76 -19.10
CA ILE A 25 -14.27 2.92 -20.53
C ILE A 25 -15.54 2.66 -21.37
N THR A 26 -16.30 1.61 -21.06
CA THR A 26 -17.57 1.33 -21.75
C THR A 26 -18.59 2.43 -21.53
N PHE A 27 -18.67 2.98 -20.32
CA PHE A 27 -19.55 4.09 -19.99
C PHE A 27 -19.18 5.38 -20.74
N GLN A 28 -17.89 5.72 -20.77
CA GLN A 28 -17.38 6.88 -21.52
C GLN A 28 -17.72 6.78 -23.01
N LYS A 29 -17.53 5.60 -23.60
CA LYS A 29 -17.85 5.34 -25.01
C LYS A 29 -19.35 5.42 -25.29
N GLY A 30 -20.20 4.93 -24.39
CA GLY A 30 -21.64 4.87 -24.62
C GLY A 30 -22.38 6.22 -24.52
N ILE A 31 -21.85 7.21 -23.77
CA ILE A 31 -22.58 8.45 -23.47
C ILE A 31 -22.10 9.65 -24.28
N GLY A 32 -20.89 9.61 -24.86
CA GLY A 32 -20.34 10.75 -25.60
C GLY A 32 -20.21 12.00 -24.73
N LEU A 33 -19.61 11.85 -23.53
CA LEU A 33 -19.41 12.94 -22.56
C LEU A 33 -18.60 14.10 -23.14
N LYS A 34 -18.81 15.31 -22.61
CA LYS A 34 -17.94 16.45 -22.91
C LYS A 34 -16.51 16.12 -22.48
N THR A 35 -15.53 16.58 -23.25
CA THR A 35 -14.10 16.33 -23.00
C THR A 35 -13.70 16.65 -21.56
N ILE A 36 -14.19 17.76 -21.00
CA ILE A 36 -13.88 18.18 -19.63
C ILE A 36 -14.44 17.19 -18.59
N GLU A 37 -15.69 16.77 -18.73
CA GLU A 37 -16.35 15.83 -17.81
C GLU A 37 -15.66 14.46 -17.83
N ASN A 38 -15.29 14.00 -19.02
CA ASN A 38 -14.57 12.75 -19.22
C ASN A 38 -13.19 12.75 -18.54
N ILE A 39 -12.44 13.84 -18.71
CA ILE A 39 -11.12 14.02 -18.09
C ILE A 39 -11.24 14.03 -16.56
N VAL A 40 -12.21 14.79 -16.01
CA VAL A 40 -12.44 14.86 -14.56
C VAL A 40 -12.81 13.49 -14.00
N LEU A 41 -13.69 12.74 -14.69
CA LEU A 41 -14.07 11.40 -14.28
C LEU A 41 -12.87 10.45 -14.25
N SER A 42 -12.07 10.40 -15.32
CA SER A 42 -10.91 9.50 -15.42
C SER A 42 -9.79 9.82 -14.43
N SER A 43 -9.53 11.11 -14.17
CA SER A 43 -8.42 11.55 -13.30
C SER A 43 -8.79 11.58 -11.82
N SER A 44 -10.08 11.49 -11.47
CA SER A 44 -10.54 11.58 -10.09
C SER A 44 -9.90 10.54 -9.16
N TYR A 45 -9.71 9.30 -9.64
CA TYR A 45 -9.02 8.25 -8.89
C TYR A 45 -7.59 8.65 -8.54
N ASP A 46 -6.82 9.12 -9.52
CA ASP A 46 -5.41 9.51 -9.35
C ASP A 46 -5.28 10.73 -8.44
N ILE A 47 -6.15 11.74 -8.60
CA ILE A 47 -6.16 12.94 -7.76
C ILE A 47 -6.40 12.55 -6.29
N SER A 48 -7.39 11.69 -6.04
CA SER A 48 -7.70 11.21 -4.69
C SER A 48 -6.55 10.39 -4.12
N SER A 49 -5.96 9.51 -4.92
CA SER A 49 -4.81 8.70 -4.53
C SER A 49 -3.62 9.56 -4.12
N CYS A 50 -3.25 10.58 -4.91
CA CYS A 50 -2.15 11.48 -4.58
C CYS A 50 -2.36 12.23 -3.27
N LEU A 51 -3.57 12.74 -3.02
CA LEU A 51 -3.92 13.41 -1.77
C LEU A 51 -3.89 12.44 -0.58
N ALA A 52 -4.41 11.23 -0.77
CA ALA A 52 -4.42 10.20 0.25
C ALA A 52 -2.99 9.74 0.62
N VAL A 53 -2.07 9.62 -0.35
CA VAL A 53 -0.67 9.24 -0.09
C VAL A 53 -0.03 10.21 0.88
N VAL A 54 -0.19 11.52 0.67
CA VAL A 54 0.41 12.55 1.54
C VAL A 54 -0.11 12.42 2.97
N PHE A 55 -1.42 12.23 3.14
CA PHE A 55 -2.03 12.05 4.44
C PHE A 55 -1.57 10.76 5.14
N ILE A 56 -1.53 9.65 4.41
CA ILE A 56 -1.12 8.34 4.93
C ILE A 56 0.37 8.28 5.25
N ALA A 57 1.23 8.95 4.48
CA ALA A 57 2.65 9.03 4.79
C ALA A 57 2.91 9.65 6.17
N TYR A 58 2.08 10.61 6.58
CA TYR A 58 2.19 11.25 7.90
C TYR A 58 1.49 10.46 9.02
N TYR A 59 0.24 10.05 8.82
CA TYR A 59 -0.56 9.43 9.89
C TYR A 59 -0.50 7.90 9.94
N GLY A 60 -0.23 7.24 8.81
CA GLY A 60 -0.33 5.79 8.66
C GLY A 60 0.64 5.03 9.57
N ARG A 61 1.80 5.60 9.87
CA ARG A 61 2.80 4.99 10.76
C ARG A 61 2.60 5.33 12.24
N LYS A 62 1.81 6.36 12.56
CA LYS A 62 1.56 6.78 13.94
C LYS A 62 0.53 5.89 14.66
N GLY A 63 -0.27 5.14 13.90
CA GLY A 63 -1.24 4.15 14.42
C GLY A 63 -0.82 2.71 14.14
N ASN A 64 -1.70 1.75 14.48
CA ASN A 64 -1.51 0.36 14.08
C ASN A 64 -1.76 0.22 12.57
N ILE A 65 -0.72 -0.20 11.85
CA ILE A 65 -0.71 -0.30 10.39
C ILE A 65 -1.82 -1.22 9.85
N LEU A 66 -2.11 -2.35 10.51
CA LEU A 66 -3.19 -3.26 10.12
C LEU A 66 -4.58 -2.65 10.28
N LYS A 67 -4.78 -1.79 11.29
CA LYS A 67 -6.06 -1.09 11.48
C LYS A 67 -6.33 -0.10 10.35
N TRP A 68 -5.31 0.62 9.90
CA TRP A 68 -5.42 1.50 8.73
C TRP A 68 -5.71 0.74 7.43
N ILE A 69 -5.05 -0.41 7.22
CA ILE A 69 -5.33 -1.31 6.09
C ILE A 69 -6.80 -1.79 6.14
N THR A 70 -7.32 -2.11 7.33
CA THR A 70 -8.71 -2.52 7.49
C THR A 70 -9.68 -1.40 7.11
N VAL A 71 -9.47 -0.18 7.62
CA VAL A 71 -10.30 1.00 7.27
C VAL A 71 -10.29 1.25 5.76
N SER A 72 -9.14 1.08 5.13
CA SER A 72 -8.95 1.17 3.69
C SER A 72 -9.83 0.17 2.92
N SER A 73 -9.87 -1.10 3.33
CA SER A 73 -10.73 -2.10 2.69
C SER A 73 -12.22 -1.74 2.77
N PHE A 74 -12.68 -1.20 3.90
CA PHE A 74 -14.06 -0.70 4.02
C PHE A 74 -14.33 0.46 3.06
N LEU A 75 -13.37 1.37 2.91
CA LEU A 75 -13.49 2.52 2.02
C LEU A 75 -13.53 2.09 0.54
N VAL A 76 -12.71 1.12 0.15
CA VAL A 76 -12.76 0.51 -1.20
C VAL A 76 -14.11 -0.17 -1.43
N GLY A 77 -14.59 -0.98 -0.49
CA GLY A 77 -15.89 -1.64 -0.62
C GLY A 77 -17.05 -0.65 -0.77
N PHE A 78 -17.02 0.45 -0.02
CA PHE A 78 -18.02 1.52 -0.14
C PHE A 78 -17.89 2.29 -1.46
N GLY A 79 -16.66 2.56 -1.93
CA GLY A 79 -16.40 3.16 -3.24
C GLY A 79 -16.94 2.30 -4.39
N SER A 80 -16.73 0.99 -4.35
CA SER A 80 -17.30 0.03 -5.31
C SER A 80 -18.84 0.05 -5.30
N LEU A 81 -19.46 0.18 -4.12
CA LEU A 81 -20.91 0.27 -3.98
C LEU A 81 -21.47 1.53 -4.63
N LEU A 82 -20.86 2.69 -4.37
CA LEU A 82 -21.28 3.94 -5.00
C LEU A 82 -21.05 3.92 -6.51
N PHE A 83 -19.92 3.37 -6.98
CA PHE A 83 -19.66 3.23 -8.41
C PHE A 83 -20.70 2.32 -9.09
N ALA A 84 -21.13 1.25 -8.42
CA ALA A 84 -22.13 0.33 -8.95
C ALA A 84 -23.56 0.88 -8.88
N PHE A 85 -23.83 1.85 -8.00
CA PHE A 85 -25.19 2.35 -7.71
C PHE A 85 -25.97 2.82 -8.95
N PRO A 86 -25.41 3.68 -9.85
CA PRO A 86 -26.12 4.13 -11.05
C PRO A 86 -26.54 2.99 -11.98
N TYR A 87 -25.82 1.86 -11.99
CA TYR A 87 -26.15 0.71 -12.84
C TYR A 87 -27.35 -0.12 -12.35
N PHE A 88 -27.73 0.01 -11.07
CA PHE A 88 -28.88 -0.70 -10.51
C PHE A 88 -30.15 0.14 -10.50
N HIS A 89 -30.02 1.44 -10.22
CA HIS A 89 -31.14 2.38 -10.15
C HIS A 89 -31.38 3.17 -11.44
N GLY A 90 -30.44 3.14 -12.39
CA GLY A 90 -30.65 3.68 -13.73
C GLY A 90 -31.61 2.79 -14.51
N GLU A 91 -32.91 3.06 -14.41
CA GLU A 91 -33.93 2.40 -15.22
C GLU A 91 -33.79 2.88 -16.67
N ASN A 92 -33.37 1.98 -17.56
CA ASN A 92 -33.26 2.13 -19.03
C ASN A 92 -31.97 2.71 -19.63
N TYR A 93 -30.79 2.29 -19.15
CA TYR A 93 -29.60 2.39 -19.98
C TYR A 93 -29.45 1.13 -20.86
N GLN A 94 -30.17 1.10 -22.00
CA GLN A 94 -29.66 0.33 -23.14
C GLN A 94 -28.35 1.01 -23.55
N LEU A 95 -27.25 0.47 -23.04
CA LEU A 95 -25.93 0.62 -23.65
C LEU A 95 -26.06 -0.02 -25.04
N ASP A 96 -26.48 0.79 -26.00
CA ASP A 96 -26.34 0.46 -27.40
C ASP A 96 -24.83 0.47 -27.64
N ILE A 97 -24.25 -0.72 -27.59
CA ILE A 97 -22.97 -0.95 -28.21
C ILE A 97 -23.22 -0.57 -29.66
N GLU A 98 -22.61 0.52 -30.12
CA GLU A 98 -22.51 0.83 -31.54
C GLU A 98 -21.80 -0.37 -32.18
N THR A 99 -22.58 -1.37 -32.57
CA THR A 99 -22.20 -2.31 -33.61
C THR A 99 -22.01 -1.42 -34.82
N GLU A 100 -20.78 -1.39 -35.30
CA GLU A 100 -20.38 -0.83 -36.58
C GLU A 100 -21.13 -1.57 -37.69
N ASP A 101 -22.42 -1.28 -37.85
CA ASP A 101 -23.26 -1.77 -38.93
C ASP A 101 -23.71 -0.53 -39.71
N THR A 102 -22.95 -0.25 -40.77
CA THR A 102 -23.36 0.35 -42.05
C THR A 102 -24.43 1.45 -42.05
N CYS A 103 -24.12 2.56 -42.74
CA CYS A 103 -25.04 3.65 -43.03
C CYS A 103 -26.36 3.17 -43.66
N ILE A 104 -27.48 3.25 -42.94
CA ILE A 104 -28.83 3.08 -43.50
C ILE A 104 -29.44 4.46 -43.76
N ILE A 105 -29.55 4.81 -45.04
CA ILE A 105 -30.33 5.96 -45.52
C ILE A 105 -31.81 5.56 -45.49
N ALA A 106 -32.57 5.96 -44.46
CA ALA A 106 -34.03 6.10 -44.56
C ALA A 106 -34.67 6.93 -43.42
N ARG A 107 -35.06 8.16 -43.79
CA ARG A 107 -36.32 8.86 -43.46
C ARG A 107 -36.54 9.63 -42.13
N ASN A 108 -36.81 10.93 -42.37
CA ASN A 108 -37.69 11.90 -41.70
C ASN A 108 -37.43 12.33 -40.25
N ARG A 109 -36.89 13.55 -40.15
CA ARG A 109 -36.87 14.42 -38.97
C ARG A 109 -38.27 14.58 -38.37
N THR A 110 -38.49 13.93 -37.23
CA THR A 110 -39.29 14.47 -36.12
C THR A 110 -38.36 14.58 -34.93
N GLY A 111 -38.28 15.77 -34.34
CA GLY A 111 -37.16 16.25 -33.52
C GLY A 111 -36.67 15.28 -32.44
N CYS A 112 -35.34 15.21 -32.31
CA CYS A 112 -34.69 14.60 -31.15
C CYS A 112 -35.07 15.42 -29.91
N THR A 113 -36.00 14.91 -29.10
CA THR A 113 -36.07 15.31 -27.70
C THR A 113 -34.78 14.84 -27.04
N SER A 114 -33.88 15.78 -26.81
CA SER A 114 -32.65 15.57 -26.05
C SER A 114 -33.02 15.19 -24.62
N SER A 115 -32.97 13.90 -24.30
CA SER A 115 -33.15 13.39 -22.93
C SER A 115 -31.92 13.72 -22.07
N SER A 116 -31.74 15.00 -21.73
CA SER A 116 -30.50 15.56 -21.17
C SER A 116 -30.55 15.92 -19.68
N SER A 117 -31.48 15.40 -18.87
CA SER A 117 -31.68 15.86 -17.48
C SER A 117 -31.23 14.92 -16.36
N SER A 118 -31.03 13.62 -16.59
CA SER A 118 -30.68 12.66 -15.51
C SER A 118 -29.16 12.39 -15.37
N LEU A 119 -28.37 12.81 -16.36
CA LEU A 119 -26.96 12.40 -16.49
C LEU A 119 -26.00 13.08 -15.52
N SER A 120 -26.18 14.38 -15.22
CA SER A 120 -25.24 15.12 -14.37
C SER A 120 -25.19 14.54 -12.95
N ASN A 121 -26.34 14.17 -12.40
CA ASN A 121 -26.44 13.62 -11.04
C ASN A 121 -25.71 12.26 -10.93
N PHE A 122 -25.82 11.39 -11.94
CA PHE A 122 -25.11 10.11 -11.93
C PHE A 122 -23.60 10.25 -12.15
N LEU A 123 -23.16 11.24 -12.94
CA LEU A 123 -21.73 11.53 -13.10
C LEU A 123 -21.07 11.90 -11.76
N TYR A 124 -21.74 12.69 -10.92
CA TYR A 124 -21.23 13.00 -9.58
C TYR A 124 -21.09 11.76 -8.69
N VAL A 125 -22.01 10.80 -8.81
CA VAL A 125 -21.93 9.53 -8.07
C VAL A 125 -20.74 8.69 -8.54
N PHE A 126 -20.48 8.63 -9.85
CA PHE A 126 -19.30 7.95 -10.39
C PHE A 126 -17.99 8.59 -9.94
N ILE A 127 -17.91 9.93 -9.98
CA ILE A 127 -16.75 10.68 -9.50
C ILE A 127 -16.53 10.41 -8.00
N LEU A 128 -17.60 10.46 -7.19
CA LEU A 128 -17.51 10.17 -5.76
C LEU A 128 -17.04 8.73 -5.49
N GLY A 129 -17.53 7.76 -6.25
CA GLY A 129 -17.06 6.37 -6.20
C GLY A 129 -15.56 6.27 -6.51
N GLN A 130 -15.09 6.90 -7.58
CA GLN A 130 -13.66 6.92 -7.96
C GLN A 130 -12.78 7.61 -6.92
N LEU A 131 -13.24 8.72 -6.33
CA LEU A 131 -12.53 9.38 -5.24
C LEU A 131 -12.37 8.43 -4.03
N LEU A 132 -13.41 7.69 -3.65
CA LEU A 132 -13.34 6.74 -2.53
C LEU A 132 -12.48 5.52 -2.83
N LEU A 133 -12.53 5.02 -4.07
CA LEU A 133 -11.68 3.94 -4.54
C LEU A 133 -10.20 4.34 -4.50
N GLY A 134 -9.86 5.56 -4.94
CA GLY A 134 -8.51 6.10 -4.82
C GLY A 134 -8.07 6.26 -3.36
N ALA A 135 -8.86 6.95 -2.55
CA ALA A 135 -8.56 7.17 -1.14
C ALA A 135 -8.46 5.86 -0.34
N GLY A 136 -9.25 4.85 -0.69
CA GLY A 136 -9.23 3.53 -0.06
C GLY A 136 -8.10 2.64 -0.57
N GLY A 137 -7.84 2.61 -1.87
CA GLY A 137 -6.79 1.78 -2.47
C GLY A 137 -5.40 2.20 -2.03
N THR A 138 -5.17 3.51 -1.86
CA THR A 138 -3.86 4.06 -1.51
C THR A 138 -3.28 3.53 -0.19
N PRO A 139 -3.96 3.62 0.97
CA PRO A 139 -3.45 3.04 2.20
C PRO A 139 -3.23 1.52 2.11
N LEU A 140 -4.03 0.78 1.33
CA LEU A 140 -3.80 -0.65 1.12
C LEU A 140 -2.46 -0.90 0.42
N TYR A 141 -2.18 -0.14 -0.64
CA TYR A 141 -0.90 -0.17 -1.34
C TYR A 141 0.26 0.31 -0.49
N THR A 142 0.19 1.55 0.02
CA THR A 142 1.30 2.17 0.74
C THR A 142 1.60 1.47 2.07
N LEU A 143 0.58 1.14 2.85
CA LEU A 143 0.78 0.49 4.15
C LEU A 143 0.95 -1.02 4.01
N GLY A 144 0.36 -1.64 2.99
CA GLY A 144 0.59 -3.06 2.72
C GLY A 144 2.02 -3.34 2.27
N THR A 145 2.62 -2.48 1.45
CA THR A 145 4.05 -2.61 1.09
C THR A 145 4.97 -2.32 2.27
N ALA A 146 4.67 -1.28 3.05
CA ALA A 146 5.38 -0.97 4.28
C ALA A 146 5.33 -2.13 5.29
N PHE A 147 4.16 -2.72 5.52
CA PHE A 147 4.03 -3.88 6.40
C PHE A 147 4.80 -5.09 5.87
N LEU A 148 4.77 -5.32 4.55
CA LEU A 148 5.52 -6.40 3.94
C LEU A 148 7.03 -6.22 4.10
N ASP A 149 7.52 -4.98 3.97
CA ASP A 149 8.92 -4.61 4.18
C ASP A 149 9.37 -4.91 5.61
N ASP A 150 8.53 -4.56 6.60
CA ASP A 150 8.81 -4.81 8.01
C ASP A 150 8.65 -6.28 8.41
N SER A 151 7.85 -7.06 7.66
CA SER A 151 7.55 -8.46 7.97
C SER A 151 8.64 -9.45 7.54
N VAL A 152 9.58 -9.03 6.70
CA VAL A 152 10.60 -9.91 6.11
C VAL A 152 12.01 -9.38 6.40
N PRO A 153 13.03 -10.25 6.42
CA PRO A 153 14.41 -9.80 6.60
C PRO A 153 14.82 -8.80 5.51
N THR A 154 15.52 -7.72 5.91
CA THR A 154 15.94 -6.62 5.03
C THR A 154 16.65 -7.08 3.75
N HIS A 155 17.50 -8.12 3.83
CA HIS A 155 18.23 -8.68 2.67
C HIS A 155 17.33 -9.33 1.59
N LYS A 156 16.08 -9.65 1.90
CA LYS A 156 15.10 -10.26 0.98
C LYS A 156 13.90 -9.36 0.74
N SER A 157 13.82 -8.20 1.38
CA SER A 157 12.59 -7.41 1.41
C SER A 157 12.13 -6.96 0.03
N SER A 158 13.01 -6.34 -0.76
CA SER A 158 12.69 -5.88 -2.11
C SER A 158 12.21 -7.02 -3.03
N LEU A 159 12.79 -8.22 -2.88
CA LEU A 159 12.37 -9.41 -3.62
C LEU A 159 10.95 -9.83 -3.23
N TYR A 160 10.63 -9.86 -1.93
CA TYR A 160 9.28 -10.21 -1.46
C TYR A 160 8.25 -9.15 -1.84
N ILE A 161 8.58 -7.87 -1.73
CA ILE A 161 7.71 -6.77 -2.17
C ILE A 161 7.41 -6.92 -3.66
N GLY A 162 8.43 -7.13 -4.50
CA GLY A 162 8.24 -7.36 -5.93
C GLY A 162 7.42 -8.62 -6.22
N ALA A 163 7.70 -9.73 -5.54
CA ALA A 163 7.04 -11.03 -5.76
C ALA A 163 5.60 -11.10 -5.25
N VAL A 164 5.22 -10.27 -4.28
CA VAL A 164 3.86 -10.23 -3.73
C VAL A 164 3.03 -9.16 -4.44
N LEU A 165 3.57 -7.95 -4.55
CA LEU A 165 2.83 -6.79 -5.03
C LEU A 165 2.56 -6.88 -6.52
N ILE A 166 3.59 -7.15 -7.33
CA ILE A 166 3.47 -7.11 -8.79
C ILE A 166 2.51 -8.20 -9.27
N PRO A 167 2.67 -9.49 -8.90
CA PRO A 167 1.74 -10.52 -9.35
C PRO A 167 0.36 -10.35 -8.72
N GLY A 168 0.26 -9.91 -7.47
CA GLY A 168 -1.04 -9.62 -6.86
C GLY A 168 -1.80 -8.57 -7.67
N ALA A 169 -1.27 -7.35 -7.73
CA ALA A 169 -1.88 -6.22 -8.40
C ALA A 169 -2.12 -6.46 -9.90
N ALA A 170 -1.06 -6.81 -10.63
CA ALA A 170 -1.10 -6.87 -12.09
C ALA A 170 -1.93 -8.05 -12.59
N LEU A 171 -1.78 -9.24 -12.00
CA LEU A 171 -2.61 -10.39 -12.40
C LEU A 171 -4.07 -10.14 -12.04
N GLY A 172 -4.34 -9.50 -10.90
CA GLY A 172 -5.69 -9.08 -10.54
C GLY A 172 -6.31 -8.18 -11.61
N GLN A 173 -5.64 -7.08 -11.95
CA GLN A 173 -6.14 -6.13 -12.96
C GLN A 173 -6.37 -6.78 -14.32
N ILE A 174 -5.36 -7.52 -14.81
CA ILE A 174 -5.44 -8.23 -16.10
C ILE A 174 -6.60 -9.22 -16.08
N LEU A 175 -6.73 -10.01 -15.02
CA LEU A 175 -7.80 -10.99 -14.93
C LEU A 175 -9.18 -10.32 -14.89
N GLY A 176 -9.34 -9.20 -14.19
CA GLY A 176 -10.58 -8.41 -14.20
C GLY A 176 -10.99 -8.01 -15.62
N GLY A 177 -10.06 -7.47 -16.41
CA GLY A 177 -10.32 -7.11 -17.80
C GLY A 177 -10.57 -8.31 -18.73
N VAL A 178 -9.81 -9.39 -18.55
CA VAL A 178 -9.97 -10.64 -19.32
C VAL A 178 -11.31 -11.29 -19.04
N ILE A 179 -11.77 -11.33 -17.77
CA ILE A 179 -13.07 -11.88 -17.38
C ILE A 179 -14.20 -11.16 -18.14
N VAL A 180 -14.21 -9.83 -18.15
CA VAL A 180 -15.24 -9.05 -18.85
C VAL A 180 -15.21 -9.31 -20.36
N SER A 181 -14.00 -9.32 -20.94
CA SER A 181 -13.79 -9.49 -22.37
C SER A 181 -14.13 -10.89 -22.87
N LYS A 182 -13.74 -11.93 -22.13
CA LYS A 182 -13.96 -13.35 -22.50
C LYS A 182 -15.38 -13.81 -22.25
N LEU A 183 -15.97 -13.41 -21.12
CA LEU A 183 -17.34 -13.79 -20.77
C LEU A 183 -18.39 -12.88 -21.42
N ARG A 184 -17.96 -11.87 -22.21
CA ARG A 184 -18.83 -10.85 -22.85
C ARG A 184 -19.87 -10.30 -21.87
N MET A 185 -19.40 -9.90 -20.69
CA MET A 185 -20.28 -9.46 -19.62
C MET A 185 -20.89 -8.09 -19.93
N THR A 186 -22.19 -7.96 -19.67
CA THR A 186 -22.85 -6.65 -19.68
C THR A 186 -22.40 -5.83 -18.48
N CYS A 187 -22.42 -4.49 -18.55
CA CYS A 187 -22.00 -3.63 -17.44
C CYS A 187 -22.73 -3.95 -16.12
N LYS A 188 -24.03 -4.29 -16.19
CA LYS A 188 -24.81 -4.70 -15.01
C LYS A 188 -24.29 -6.00 -14.39
N SER A 189 -23.86 -6.96 -15.20
CA SER A 189 -23.24 -8.20 -14.72
C SER A 189 -21.84 -7.95 -14.15
N THR A 190 -21.04 -7.12 -14.83
CA THR A 190 -19.71 -6.70 -14.37
C THR A 190 -19.77 -6.02 -13.01
N MET A 191 -20.74 -5.12 -12.79
CA MET A 191 -20.92 -4.45 -11.50
C MET A 191 -21.34 -5.40 -10.38
N LYS A 192 -22.24 -6.36 -10.66
CA LYS A 192 -22.58 -7.41 -9.69
C LYS A 192 -21.35 -8.23 -9.28
N PHE A 193 -20.51 -8.56 -10.27
CA PHE A 193 -19.28 -9.29 -10.02
C PHE A 193 -18.28 -8.45 -9.21
N ALA A 194 -18.10 -7.17 -9.52
CA ALA A 194 -17.26 -6.24 -8.77
C ALA A 194 -17.72 -6.05 -7.31
N LEU A 195 -19.03 -6.02 -7.07
CA LEU A 195 -19.59 -5.99 -5.71
C LEU A 195 -19.34 -7.29 -4.95
N LEU A 196 -19.50 -8.44 -5.63
CA LEU A 196 -19.22 -9.74 -5.02
C LEU A 196 -17.75 -9.87 -4.65
N THR A 197 -16.82 -9.49 -5.53
CA THR A 197 -15.39 -9.53 -5.25
C THR A 197 -15.00 -8.54 -4.15
N SER A 198 -15.63 -7.35 -4.11
CA SER A 198 -15.46 -6.39 -3.00
C SER A 198 -15.93 -6.96 -1.66
N LEU A 199 -17.05 -7.71 -1.63
CA LEU A 199 -17.53 -8.39 -0.42
C LEU A 199 -16.53 -9.46 0.06
N ILE A 200 -15.96 -10.24 -0.85
CA ILE A 200 -14.91 -11.22 -0.53
C ILE A 200 -13.67 -10.51 0.05
N ALA A 201 -13.29 -9.35 -0.50
CA ALA A 201 -12.20 -8.53 0.02
C ALA A 201 -12.46 -8.07 1.47
N LEU A 202 -13.68 -7.63 1.77
CA LEU A 202 -14.08 -7.24 3.13
C LEU A 202 -13.99 -8.42 4.10
N VAL A 203 -14.45 -9.60 3.71
CA VAL A 203 -14.36 -10.82 4.52
C VAL A 203 -12.91 -11.18 4.82
N LEU A 204 -12.03 -11.13 3.81
CA LEU A 204 -10.59 -11.37 4.02
C LEU A 204 -9.95 -10.31 4.92
N SER A 205 -10.45 -9.07 4.87
CA SER A 205 -9.95 -7.98 5.70
C SER A 205 -10.29 -8.14 7.19
N PHE A 206 -11.35 -8.90 7.54
CA PHE A 206 -11.60 -9.25 8.94
C PHE A 206 -10.46 -10.07 9.56
N VAL A 207 -9.67 -10.81 8.77
CA VAL A 207 -8.49 -11.53 9.27
C VAL A 207 -7.46 -10.54 9.84
N PHE A 208 -7.32 -9.34 9.25
CA PHE A 208 -6.44 -8.30 9.77
C PHE A 208 -6.94 -7.66 11.07
N VAL A 209 -8.26 -7.70 11.33
CA VAL A 209 -8.85 -7.18 12.58
C VAL A 209 -8.51 -8.06 13.77
N TYR A 210 -8.58 -9.38 13.60
CA TYR A 210 -8.26 -10.34 14.65
C TYR A 210 -6.75 -10.55 14.83
N ALA A 211 -5.97 -10.20 13.81
CA ALA A 211 -4.52 -10.16 13.89
C ALA A 211 -4.07 -8.96 14.73
N ASN A 212 -4.02 -9.12 16.06
CA ASN A 212 -3.32 -8.19 16.92
C ASN A 212 -1.82 -8.37 16.68
N CYS A 213 -1.28 -7.62 15.72
CA CYS A 213 0.15 -7.37 15.66
C CYS A 213 0.42 -6.23 16.67
N GLU A 214 0.96 -6.61 17.83
CA GLU A 214 1.48 -5.64 18.78
C GLU A 214 2.75 -5.06 18.14
N ASN A 215 2.75 -3.74 17.87
CA ASN A 215 3.92 -3.11 17.30
C ASN A 215 5.04 -3.19 18.34
N GLU A 216 6.22 -3.72 17.99
CA GLU A 216 7.37 -3.60 18.88
C GLU A 216 7.66 -2.12 19.19
N PRO A 217 7.90 -1.76 20.46
CA PRO A 217 8.19 -0.39 20.84
C PRO A 217 9.47 0.11 20.15
N PHE A 218 9.39 1.29 19.52
CA PHE A 218 10.54 1.95 18.89
C PHE A 218 11.21 2.92 19.87
N ALA A 219 12.51 2.72 20.13
CA ALA A 219 13.29 3.54 21.05
C ALA A 219 13.41 5.00 20.56
N GLY A 220 13.09 5.95 21.44
CA GLY A 220 13.10 7.39 21.17
C GLY A 220 11.84 7.92 20.47
N VAL A 221 10.88 7.09 20.09
CA VAL A 221 9.63 7.51 19.41
C VAL A 221 8.38 7.01 20.14
N SER A 222 8.28 5.69 20.36
CA SER A 222 7.16 5.04 21.08
C SER A 222 7.46 4.96 22.58
N GLN A 223 8.72 4.71 22.92
CA GLN A 223 9.21 4.58 24.30
C GLN A 223 10.58 5.24 24.43
N SER A 224 10.94 5.73 25.61
CA SER A 224 12.32 6.16 25.90
C SER A 224 13.26 4.95 25.99
N TYR A 225 14.57 5.19 25.91
CA TYR A 225 15.58 4.14 26.03
C TYR A 225 15.62 3.62 27.47
N ASN A 226 14.74 2.67 27.81
CA ASN A 226 14.59 2.09 29.14
C ASN A 226 14.56 3.15 30.26
N GLY A 227 13.78 4.23 30.07
CA GLY A 227 13.66 5.34 31.02
C GLY A 227 14.68 6.48 30.83
N THR A 228 15.65 6.34 29.93
CA THR A 228 16.64 7.38 29.62
C THR A 228 16.34 8.13 28.32
N GLY A 229 16.69 9.42 28.28
CA GLY A 229 16.47 10.30 27.13
C GLY A 229 15.07 10.93 27.06
N HIS A 230 14.80 11.66 25.99
CA HIS A 230 13.52 12.34 25.72
C HIS A 230 12.91 11.84 24.42
N MET A 231 11.57 11.72 24.38
CA MET A 231 10.87 11.37 23.14
C MET A 231 11.19 12.37 22.03
N GLY A 232 11.46 11.88 20.83
CA GLY A 232 11.90 12.67 19.69
C GLY A 232 13.43 12.86 19.61
N ASN A 233 14.20 12.43 20.62
CA ASN A 233 15.66 12.42 20.58
C ASN A 233 16.20 10.98 20.64
N LEU A 234 16.90 10.60 19.57
CA LEU A 234 17.54 9.29 19.43
C LEU A 234 18.89 9.19 20.18
N THR A 235 19.44 10.32 20.64
CA THR A 235 20.72 10.37 21.35
C THR A 235 20.47 10.30 22.86
N THR A 236 21.06 9.30 23.50
CA THR A 236 20.98 9.01 24.93
C THR A 236 22.38 8.72 25.48
N PRO A 237 22.59 8.68 26.81
CA PRO A 237 23.93 8.41 27.36
C PRO A 237 24.59 7.12 26.84
N CYS A 238 23.78 6.11 26.49
CA CYS A 238 24.23 4.82 25.98
C CYS A 238 24.95 4.92 24.61
N ASN A 239 24.48 5.80 23.72
CA ASN A 239 24.99 5.97 22.36
C ASN A 239 25.56 7.38 22.10
N ALA A 240 25.59 8.26 23.11
CA ALA A 240 26.10 9.63 23.00
C ALA A 240 27.57 9.67 22.54
N ASN A 241 28.37 8.67 22.94
CA ASN A 241 29.79 8.58 22.61
C ASN A 241 30.07 7.83 21.31
N CYS A 242 29.03 7.35 20.61
CA CYS A 242 29.16 6.58 19.38
C CYS A 242 29.10 7.45 18.11
N ASN A 243 28.83 8.76 18.24
CA ASN A 243 28.76 9.73 17.16
C ASN A 243 27.89 9.25 15.96
N CYS A 244 26.70 8.73 16.27
CA CYS A 244 25.84 8.08 15.30
C CYS A 244 25.26 9.05 14.26
N MET A 245 25.36 8.70 12.98
CA MET A 245 24.78 9.47 11.89
C MET A 245 23.31 9.09 11.67
N ARG A 246 22.43 10.11 11.56
CA ARG A 246 21.00 9.92 11.22
C ARG A 246 20.77 9.59 9.73
N SER A 247 21.80 9.65 8.89
CA SER A 247 21.72 9.27 7.47
C SER A 247 21.71 7.75 7.26
N HIS A 248 22.25 6.96 8.19
CA HIS A 248 22.29 5.50 8.13
C HIS A 248 21.17 4.88 8.95
N TYR A 249 20.02 4.65 8.31
CA TYR A 249 18.90 3.89 8.86
C TYR A 249 19.11 2.39 8.62
N TYR A 250 19.17 1.61 9.70
CA TYR A 250 19.30 0.16 9.61
C TYR A 250 18.66 -0.48 10.85
N PRO A 251 17.32 -0.63 10.87
CA PRO A 251 16.62 -0.97 12.07
C PRO A 251 17.04 -2.35 12.59
N VAL A 252 17.29 -2.43 13.90
CA VAL A 252 17.60 -3.69 14.59
C VAL A 252 16.65 -3.87 15.78
N CYS A 253 16.21 -5.11 15.99
CA CYS A 253 15.46 -5.48 17.18
C CYS A 253 16.44 -5.91 18.28
N GLY A 254 16.39 -5.24 19.42
CA GLY A 254 17.16 -5.61 20.59
C GLY A 254 16.57 -6.83 21.31
N ARG A 255 17.38 -7.48 22.16
CA ARG A 255 16.90 -8.61 22.99
C ARG A 255 15.83 -8.21 24.01
N ASP A 256 15.70 -6.92 24.27
CA ASP A 256 14.68 -6.28 25.08
C ASP A 256 13.33 -6.14 24.36
N GLY A 257 13.22 -6.58 23.10
CA GLY A 257 12.00 -6.47 22.30
C GLY A 257 11.73 -5.05 21.80
N VAL A 258 12.75 -4.18 21.82
CA VAL A 258 12.67 -2.78 21.38
C VAL A 258 13.40 -2.62 20.04
N GLN A 259 12.79 -1.90 19.10
CA GLN A 259 13.40 -1.58 17.81
C GLN A 259 14.21 -0.27 17.90
N TYR A 260 15.44 -0.31 17.37
CA TYR A 260 16.39 0.81 17.36
C TYR A 260 16.65 1.30 15.94
N PHE A 261 16.95 2.61 15.76
CA PHE A 261 17.17 3.24 14.45
C PHE A 261 18.34 2.64 13.66
N SER A 262 19.43 2.29 14.35
CA SER A 262 20.58 1.58 13.79
C SER A 262 21.34 0.83 14.88
N PRO A 263 22.27 -0.09 14.55
CA PRO A 263 23.12 -0.75 15.55
C PRO A 263 23.92 0.26 16.39
N CYS A 264 24.32 1.39 15.79
CA CYS A 264 24.98 2.48 16.51
C CYS A 264 24.03 3.12 17.54
N PHE A 265 22.80 3.44 17.11
CA PHE A 265 21.79 4.00 18.01
C PHE A 265 21.33 3.00 19.09
N ALA A 266 21.57 1.70 18.89
CA ALA A 266 21.37 0.66 19.91
C ALA A 266 22.56 0.51 20.89
N GLY A 267 23.68 1.23 20.68
CA GLY A 267 24.86 1.17 21.55
C GLY A 267 25.75 -0.07 21.33
N CYS A 268 25.61 -0.76 20.20
CA CYS A 268 26.38 -1.98 19.91
C CYS A 268 27.87 -1.64 19.73
N LYS A 269 28.74 -2.22 20.58
CA LYS A 269 30.20 -2.01 20.55
C LYS A 269 30.99 -3.07 19.78
N SER A 270 30.34 -4.19 19.42
CA SER A 270 31.01 -5.33 18.79
C SER A 270 30.09 -5.99 17.77
N SER A 271 30.65 -6.32 16.60
CA SER A 271 29.97 -7.12 15.57
C SER A 271 30.43 -8.57 15.66
N VAL A 272 29.50 -9.51 15.74
CA VAL A 272 29.79 -10.94 15.56
C VAL A 272 29.56 -11.27 14.09
N SER A 273 30.62 -11.67 13.39
CA SER A 273 30.53 -12.18 12.02
C SER A 273 29.92 -13.58 12.02
N VAL A 274 28.65 -13.68 11.65
CA VAL A 274 28.01 -14.97 11.36
C VAL A 274 28.52 -15.42 10.00
N LYS A 275 29.40 -16.43 9.97
CA LYS A 275 29.83 -17.07 8.71
C LYS A 275 28.63 -17.79 8.08
N HIS A 276 27.95 -17.14 7.15
CA HIS A 276 27.29 -17.85 6.06
C HIS A 276 28.32 -18.02 4.93
N SER A 277 28.44 -19.23 4.42
CA SER A 277 29.17 -19.52 3.20
C SER A 277 28.70 -18.58 2.09
N GLU A 278 29.67 -17.82 1.57
CA GLU A 278 29.63 -16.86 0.46
C GLU A 278 29.36 -15.38 0.83
N GLN A 279 30.49 -14.64 0.76
CA GLN A 279 30.72 -13.19 0.69
C GLN A 279 30.76 -12.39 1.99
N GLU A 280 31.98 -11.94 2.25
CA GLU A 280 32.54 -11.21 3.37
C GLU A 280 32.47 -9.70 3.09
N GLU A 281 31.86 -8.90 3.99
CA GLU A 281 32.44 -7.61 4.39
C GLU A 281 31.88 -7.14 5.74
N VAL A 282 32.79 -6.80 6.66
CA VAL A 282 32.58 -6.12 7.94
C VAL A 282 33.49 -4.90 7.92
N ALA A 283 33.00 -3.71 8.29
CA ALA A 283 33.61 -2.88 9.34
C ALA A 283 33.01 -1.46 9.44
N ALA A 284 33.14 -0.94 10.66
CA ALA A 284 32.93 0.44 11.08
C ALA A 284 33.97 1.41 10.49
N VAL A 285 33.62 2.70 10.48
CA VAL A 285 34.39 3.84 9.95
C VAL A 285 35.51 4.28 10.90
N PRO A 286 36.69 4.66 10.37
CA PRO A 286 37.22 5.99 10.64
C PRO A 286 37.49 6.81 9.36
N GLU A 287 37.65 8.12 9.57
CA GLU A 287 37.58 9.28 8.64
C GLU A 287 38.40 9.23 7.33
N ALA A 288 37.81 9.68 6.20
CA ALA A 288 38.45 10.51 5.16
C ALA A 288 37.45 10.94 4.04
N ASN A 289 37.75 12.08 3.41
CA ASN A 289 36.92 12.90 2.50
C ASN A 289 36.70 12.38 1.05
N PHE A 290 35.53 12.71 0.51
CA PHE A 290 35.13 13.13 -0.87
C PHE A 290 35.90 12.61 -2.12
N GLN A 291 35.20 11.91 -3.05
CA GLN A 291 34.69 12.41 -4.35
C GLN A 291 34.46 11.26 -5.38
N GLU A 292 33.28 11.26 -6.02
CA GLU A 292 32.83 10.51 -7.22
C GLU A 292 32.76 8.97 -7.23
N ALA A 293 31.52 8.44 -7.36
CA ALA A 293 31.21 7.35 -8.30
C ALA A 293 29.69 7.30 -8.56
N SER A 294 29.28 7.90 -9.68
CA SER A 294 28.04 7.57 -10.38
C SER A 294 28.19 6.17 -11.01
N SER A 295 27.11 5.39 -11.00
CA SER A 295 26.98 4.06 -11.61
C SER A 295 27.79 2.92 -10.96
N ALA A 296 27.15 2.17 -10.06
CA ALA A 296 27.50 0.76 -9.85
C ALA A 296 26.25 -0.06 -9.51
N VAL A 297 25.94 -0.94 -10.45
CA VAL A 297 24.96 -2.02 -10.38
C VAL A 297 25.38 -3.03 -9.30
N GLY A 298 24.44 -3.37 -8.43
CA GLY A 298 24.29 -4.71 -7.85
C GLY A 298 25.47 -5.28 -7.05
N ILE A 299 25.67 -4.83 -5.82
CA ILE A 299 26.20 -5.66 -4.73
C ILE A 299 25.52 -5.16 -3.44
N MET A 300 24.62 -5.95 -2.83
CA MET A 300 23.98 -5.56 -1.55
C MET A 300 24.22 -6.58 -0.46
N LEU A 301 24.78 -6.04 0.61
CA LEU A 301 25.30 -6.64 1.83
C LEU A 301 24.24 -7.45 2.60
N VAL A 302 24.65 -8.64 3.02
CA VAL A 302 23.91 -9.54 3.91
C VAL A 302 23.84 -8.94 5.32
N ALA A 303 22.65 -8.95 5.91
CA ALA A 303 22.40 -8.56 7.30
C ALA A 303 22.84 -9.65 8.29
N PRO A 304 23.77 -9.41 9.23
CA PRO A 304 24.08 -10.37 10.28
C PRO A 304 23.07 -10.26 11.44
N VAL A 305 22.79 -11.40 12.07
CA VAL A 305 22.10 -11.48 13.37
C VAL A 305 22.99 -10.81 14.43
N CYS A 306 22.74 -9.54 14.75
CA CYS A 306 23.43 -8.86 15.84
C CYS A 306 22.73 -9.17 17.17
N GLN A 307 23.34 -10.03 17.98
CA GLN A 307 23.05 -10.14 19.42
C GLN A 307 23.61 -8.92 20.17
N CYS A 308 23.04 -7.74 19.97
CA CYS A 308 23.36 -6.62 20.84
C CYS A 308 22.75 -6.84 22.23
N LEU A 309 23.55 -6.62 23.28
CA LEU A 309 22.98 -6.17 24.55
C LEU A 309 22.46 -4.77 24.22
N ALA A 310 21.14 -4.62 24.12
CA ALA A 310 20.52 -3.31 24.00
C ALA A 310 20.92 -2.42 25.19
N CYS A 311 20.55 -1.13 25.18
CA CYS A 311 20.70 -0.21 26.32
C CYS A 311 19.80 -0.66 27.52
N SER A 312 20.07 -1.85 28.05
CA SER A 312 19.52 -2.41 29.27
C SER A 312 20.37 -1.95 30.46
N PRO A 313 19.81 -1.90 31.68
CA PRO A 313 20.58 -1.57 32.86
C PRO A 313 21.63 -2.67 33.03
N GLU A 314 22.84 -2.31 33.42
CA GLU A 314 23.97 -3.21 33.51
C GLU A 314 23.61 -4.55 34.17
N ILE A 315 23.77 -5.66 33.44
CA ILE A 315 24.32 -6.87 34.05
C ILE A 315 25.81 -6.77 33.75
N GLY A 316 26.56 -6.19 34.69
CA GLY A 316 28.01 -6.16 34.64
C GLY A 316 28.59 -7.58 34.55
N PRO A 317 29.82 -7.74 34.04
CA PRO A 317 30.52 -9.01 34.18
C PRO A 317 30.84 -9.17 35.67
N ALA A 318 30.52 -10.34 36.21
CA ALA A 318 30.58 -10.71 37.62
C ALA A 318 29.36 -10.26 38.43
N GLY A 319 28.59 -11.27 38.87
CA GLY A 319 27.71 -11.09 40.02
C GLY A 319 28.54 -10.65 41.22
N LEU A 320 28.24 -9.47 41.75
CA LEU A 320 28.43 -9.13 43.16
C LEU A 320 27.68 -7.84 43.47
N LEU A 321 26.67 -7.97 44.33
CA LEU A 321 26.13 -6.88 45.13
C LEU A 321 27.28 -6.20 45.90
N ARG A 322 27.35 -4.88 45.85
CA ARG A 322 27.66 -4.09 47.06
C ARG A 322 27.24 -2.63 46.92
N GLU A 323 26.36 -2.27 47.86
CA GLU A 323 26.08 -0.98 48.54
C GLU A 323 26.29 0.33 47.79
#